data_AF-A0A4S3MCU7-F1
#
_entry.id   AF-A0A4S3MCU7-F1
#
_cell.length_a   1.000
_cell.length_b   1.000
_cell.length_c   1.000
_cell.angle_alpha   90.00
_cell.angle_beta   90.00
_cell.angle_gamma   90.00
#
_symmetry.space_group_name_H-M   'P 1'
#
loop_
_entity.id
_entity.type
_entity.pdbx_description
1 polymer ?
#
loop_
_entity_poly.entity_id
_entity_poly.type
_entity_poly.pdbx_seq_one_letter_code
_entity_poly.pdbx_strand_id
1 'polypeptide(L)'
;MPDYAQMLAQLDAGTLDPSTFSHTAHIGITVQALTEGDFYTAHARIARGLQRLTTAAGAPKKFNATLTFAWLSEIARRYVPDQTPNDFLRALPELAQLDLRQIYPADLIQSELARRVPLLPVQTEP
;
A
#
# COMPACT_ATOMS: atom_id res chain seq x y z
N MET A 1 17.09 3.19 11.34
CA MET A 1 15.71 3.27 10.81
C MET A 1 15.73 2.74 9.39
N PRO A 2 14.65 2.13 8.87
CA PRO A 2 14.63 1.62 7.50
C PRO A 2 14.89 2.72 6.47
N ASP A 3 15.60 2.37 5.40
CA ASP A 3 15.78 3.22 4.22
C ASP A 3 14.65 2.95 3.22
N TYR A 4 13.58 3.73 3.33
CA TYR A 4 12.41 3.57 2.47
C TYR A 4 12.64 3.99 1.02
N ALA A 5 13.60 4.87 0.75
CA ALA A 5 14.00 5.22 -0.61
C ALA A 5 14.66 4.03 -1.31
N GLN A 6 15.58 3.37 -0.62
CA GLN A 6 16.21 2.14 -1.12
C GLN A 6 15.18 1.02 -1.33
N MET A 7 14.28 0.80 -0.36
CA MET A 7 13.24 -0.24 -0.47
C MET A 7 12.27 0.04 -1.62
N LEU A 8 11.89 1.30 -1.84
CA LEU A 8 11.04 1.69 -2.96
C LEU A 8 11.74 1.47 -4.31
N ALA A 9 13.02 1.81 -4.42
CA ALA A 9 13.82 1.52 -5.62
C ALA A 9 13.94 0.01 -5.88
N GLN A 10 14.11 -0.81 -4.84
CA GLN A 10 14.10 -2.27 -4.96
C GLN A 10 12.74 -2.81 -5.38
N LEU A 11 11.64 -2.23 -4.87
CA LEU A 11 10.28 -2.58 -5.29
C LEU A 11 10.09 -2.28 -6.79
N ASP A 12 10.58 -1.13 -7.27
CA ASP A 12 10.53 -0.76 -8.69
C ASP A 12 11.31 -1.71 -9.57
N ALA A 13 12.52 -2.06 -9.15
CA ALA A 13 13.39 -3.00 -9.84
C ALA A 13 12.90 -4.46 -9.76
N GLY A 14 11.95 -4.77 -8.87
CA GLY A 14 11.51 -6.14 -8.61
C GLY A 14 12.55 -6.99 -7.88
N THR A 15 13.46 -6.35 -7.15
CA THR A 15 14.55 -6.98 -6.40
C THR A 15 14.33 -6.96 -4.89
N LEU A 16 13.24 -6.35 -4.43
CA LEU A 16 12.85 -6.35 -3.01
C LEU A 16 12.55 -7.78 -2.55
N ASP A 17 13.18 -8.20 -1.45
CA ASP A 17 12.98 -9.53 -0.87
C ASP A 17 11.59 -9.63 -0.20
N PRO A 18 10.67 -10.50 -0.69
CA PRO A 18 9.36 -10.66 -0.11
C PRO A 18 9.38 -11.11 1.36
N SER A 19 10.43 -11.82 1.81
CA SER A 19 10.52 -12.36 3.17
C SER A 19 10.75 -11.28 4.23
N THR A 20 11.26 -10.12 3.82
CA THR A 20 11.54 -8.98 4.70
C THR A 20 10.50 -7.86 4.57
N PHE A 21 9.53 -8.00 3.66
CA PHE A 21 8.54 -6.97 3.37
C PHE A 21 7.34 -7.04 4.33
N SER A 22 7.34 -6.15 5.33
CA SER A 22 6.28 -6.03 6.32
C SER A 22 5.18 -5.03 5.91
N HIS A 23 4.06 -5.04 6.64
CA HIS A 23 3.02 -4.03 6.45
C HIS A 23 3.51 -2.60 6.75
N THR A 24 4.30 -2.43 7.81
CA THR A 24 4.96 -1.14 8.10
C THR A 24 5.89 -0.70 6.97
N ALA A 25 6.58 -1.65 6.33
CA ALA A 25 7.39 -1.35 5.16
C ALA A 25 6.54 -0.84 3.99
N HIS A 26 5.38 -1.45 3.74
CA HIS A 26 4.43 -0.98 2.73
C HIS A 26 3.98 0.47 2.96
N ILE A 27 3.66 0.84 4.22
CA ILE A 27 3.31 2.23 4.56
C ILE A 27 4.49 3.17 4.27
N GLY A 28 5.69 2.84 4.75
CA GLY A 28 6.87 3.69 4.59
C GLY A 28 7.26 3.92 3.12
N ILE A 29 7.29 2.88 2.29
CA ILE A 29 7.57 3.05 0.84
C ILE A 29 6.48 3.84 0.12
N THR A 30 5.23 3.79 0.61
CA THR A 30 4.13 4.57 0.04
C THR A 30 4.28 6.05 0.36
N VAL A 31 4.66 6.40 1.59
CA VAL A 31 5.01 7.78 1.95
C VAL A 31 6.19 8.28 1.13
N GLN A 32 7.23 7.44 0.97
CA GLN A 32 8.36 7.76 0.11
C GLN A 32 7.90 8.05 -1.33
N ALA A 33 7.03 7.22 -1.90
CA ALA A 33 6.51 7.45 -3.25
C ALA A 33 5.71 8.76 -3.35
N LEU A 34 4.97 9.15 -2.32
CA LEU A 34 4.25 10.43 -2.24
C LEU A 34 5.18 11.64 -2.10
N THR A 35 6.39 11.47 -1.57
CA THR A 35 7.39 12.55 -1.55
C THR A 35 7.99 12.82 -2.94
N GLU A 36 7.88 11.87 -3.87
CA GLU A 36 8.49 11.92 -5.21
C GLU A 36 7.47 12.23 -6.33
N GLY A 37 6.19 12.37 -6.02
CA GLY A 37 5.15 12.63 -7.02
C GLY A 37 3.75 12.78 -6.44
N ASP A 38 2.76 12.84 -7.32
CA ASP A 38 1.36 12.91 -6.92
C ASP A 38 0.79 11.53 -6.50
N PHE A 39 -0.43 11.54 -5.98
CA PHE A 39 -1.15 10.34 -5.58
C PHE A 39 -1.22 9.28 -6.69
N TYR A 40 -1.51 9.68 -7.93
CA TYR A 40 -1.70 8.75 -9.04
C TYR A 40 -0.38 8.09 -9.46
N THR A 41 0.70 8.86 -9.45
CA THR A 41 2.06 8.38 -9.73
C THR A 41 2.50 7.39 -8.65
N ALA A 42 2.33 7.76 -7.38
CA ALA A 42 2.62 6.87 -6.25
C ALA A 42 1.77 5.59 -6.31
N HIS A 43 0.46 5.71 -6.60
CA HIS A 43 -0.44 4.58 -6.71
C HIS A 43 0.01 3.58 -7.78
N ALA A 44 0.28 4.07 -8.99
CA ALA A 44 0.68 3.22 -10.11
C ALA A 44 2.03 2.53 -9.83
N ARG A 45 2.97 3.23 -9.16
CA ARG A 45 4.27 2.68 -8.76
C ARG A 45 4.11 1.55 -7.73
N ILE A 46 3.42 1.82 -6.64
CA ILE A 46 3.19 0.85 -5.56
C ILE A 46 2.39 -0.35 -6.06
N ALA A 47 1.30 -0.16 -6.80
CA ALA A 47 0.49 -1.26 -7.31
C ALA A 47 1.29 -2.20 -8.22
N ARG A 48 2.04 -1.66 -9.19
CA ARG A 48 2.89 -2.48 -10.08
C ARG A 48 4.01 -3.19 -9.32
N GLY A 49 4.61 -2.50 -8.34
CA GLY A 49 5.63 -3.08 -7.47
C GLY A 49 5.13 -4.27 -6.66
N LEU A 50 3.97 -4.12 -6.00
CA LEU A 50 3.35 -5.20 -5.23
C LEU A 50 2.90 -6.38 -6.11
N GLN A 51 2.40 -6.12 -7.33
CA GLN A 51 2.10 -7.18 -8.30
C GLN A 51 3.35 -8.00 -8.65
N ARG A 52 4.48 -7.33 -8.94
CA ARG A 52 5.77 -8.01 -9.17
C ARG A 52 6.22 -8.79 -7.95
N LEU A 53 6.17 -8.17 -6.77
CA LEU A 53 6.62 -8.77 -5.51
C LEU A 53 5.84 -10.05 -5.18
N THR A 54 4.52 -10.01 -5.27
CA THR A 54 3.65 -11.17 -4.99
C THR A 54 3.80 -12.27 -6.03
N THR A 55 4.05 -11.91 -7.29
CA THR A 55 4.37 -12.87 -8.36
C THR A 55 5.71 -13.56 -8.10
N ALA A 56 6.75 -12.80 -7.79
CA ALA A 56 8.08 -13.32 -7.45
C ALA A 56 8.05 -14.24 -6.22
N ALA A 57 7.17 -13.95 -5.25
CA ALA A 57 6.92 -14.79 -4.08
C ALA A 57 6.08 -16.06 -4.37
N GLY A 58 5.71 -16.33 -5.64
CA GLY A 58 4.87 -17.47 -6.02
C GLY A 58 3.42 -17.37 -5.55
N ALA A 59 2.97 -16.19 -5.12
CA ALA A 59 1.65 -15.98 -4.53
C ALA A 59 0.91 -14.77 -5.14
N PRO A 60 0.70 -14.74 -6.47
CA PRO A 60 0.13 -13.57 -7.18
C PRO A 60 -1.27 -13.18 -6.66
N LYS A 61 -2.06 -14.14 -6.16
CA LYS A 61 -3.39 -13.89 -5.58
C LYS A 61 -3.38 -13.10 -4.27
N LYS A 62 -2.20 -12.86 -3.67
CA LYS A 62 -2.03 -11.97 -2.50
C LYS A 62 -2.13 -10.50 -2.88
N PHE A 63 -1.86 -10.14 -4.14
CA PHE A 63 -2.11 -8.78 -4.59
C PHE A 63 -3.63 -8.50 -4.62
N ASN A 64 -4.02 -7.34 -4.08
CA ASN A 64 -5.40 -6.90 -4.05
C ASN A 64 -5.48 -5.40 -4.39
N ALA A 65 -5.92 -5.07 -5.61
CA ALA A 65 -6.01 -3.68 -6.07
C ALA A 65 -6.89 -2.80 -5.18
N THR A 66 -7.99 -3.35 -4.66
CA THR A 66 -8.88 -2.62 -3.73
C THR A 66 -8.17 -2.26 -2.43
N LEU A 67 -7.50 -3.21 -1.77
CA LEU A 67 -6.76 -2.91 -0.54
C LEU A 67 -5.56 -2.00 -0.79
N THR A 68 -4.83 -2.18 -1.89
CA THR A 68 -3.73 -1.29 -2.26
C THR A 68 -4.22 0.15 -2.43
N PHE A 69 -5.33 0.35 -3.14
CA PHE A 69 -5.90 1.67 -3.33
C PHE A 69 -6.41 2.29 -2.02
N ALA A 70 -7.12 1.51 -1.20
CA ALA A 70 -7.63 1.96 0.10
C ALA A 70 -6.49 2.41 1.02
N TRP A 71 -5.42 1.62 1.14
CA TRP A 71 -4.24 1.97 1.92
C TRP A 71 -3.55 3.22 1.41
N LEU A 72 -3.33 3.32 0.11
CA LEU A 72 -2.66 4.48 -0.47
C LEU A 72 -3.48 5.76 -0.28
N SER A 73 -4.81 5.67 -0.37
CA SER A 73 -5.73 6.79 -0.13
C SER A 73 -5.69 7.24 1.33
N GLU A 74 -5.68 6.29 2.27
CA GLU A 74 -5.64 6.60 3.70
C GLU A 74 -4.28 7.18 4.12
N ILE A 75 -3.19 6.68 3.56
CA ILE A 75 -1.84 7.24 3.77
C ILE A 75 -1.77 8.66 3.18
N ALA A 76 -2.19 8.84 1.93
CA ALA A 76 -2.13 10.14 1.26
C ALA A 76 -2.99 11.21 1.95
N ARG A 77 -4.16 10.84 2.48
CA ARG A 77 -5.02 11.75 3.25
C ARG A 77 -4.37 12.26 4.53
N ARG A 78 -3.48 11.46 5.14
CA ARG A 78 -2.76 11.81 6.37
C ARG A 78 -1.36 12.38 6.12
N TYR A 79 -0.85 12.23 4.90
CA TYR A 79 0.48 12.69 4.52
C TYR A 79 0.53 14.22 4.51
N VAL A 80 1.60 14.77 5.07
CA VAL A 80 1.93 16.19 5.04
C VAL A 80 3.18 16.36 4.17
N PRO A 81 3.21 17.33 3.23
CA PRO A 81 4.40 17.61 2.44
C PRO A 81 5.65 17.78 3.31
N ASP A 82 6.81 17.41 2.75
CA ASP A 82 8.14 17.49 3.38
C ASP A 82 8.36 16.59 4.62
N GLN A 83 7.38 15.77 4.99
CA GLN A 83 7.56 14.78 6.07
C GLN A 83 8.31 13.54 5.56
N THR A 84 9.34 13.12 6.30
CA THR A 84 10.02 11.85 5.99
C THR A 84 9.13 10.65 6.34
N PRO A 85 9.27 9.50 5.64
CA PRO A 85 8.50 8.30 5.99
C PRO A 85 8.69 7.84 7.44
N ASN A 86 9.89 8.01 7.98
CA ASN A 86 10.24 7.67 9.34
C ASN A 86 9.52 8.57 10.37
N ASP A 87 9.40 9.86 10.07
CA ASP A 87 8.66 10.79 10.92
C ASP A 87 7.14 10.58 10.81
N PHE A 88 6.64 10.27 9.61
CA PHE A 88 5.24 9.92 9.38
C PHE A 88 4.82 8.70 10.22
N LEU A 89 5.59 7.62 10.15
CA LEU A 89 5.32 6.40 10.92
C LEU A 89 5.43 6.61 12.43
N ARG A 90 6.32 7.50 12.89
CA ARG A 90 6.44 7.86 14.31
C ARG A 90 5.25 8.69 14.80
N ALA A 91 4.72 9.57 13.94
CA ALA A 91 3.60 10.43 14.26
C ALA A 91 2.24 9.69 14.25
N LEU A 92 2.14 8.60 13.47
CA LEU A 92 0.90 7.85 13.27
C LEU A 92 1.07 6.34 13.54
N PRO A 93 1.49 5.94 14.76
CA PRO A 93 1.74 4.53 15.08
C PRO A 93 0.48 3.65 14.97
N GLU A 94 -0.72 4.23 15.14
CA GLU A 94 -2.00 3.54 15.00
C GLU A 94 -2.29 3.10 13.56
N LEU A 95 -1.66 3.73 12.56
CA LEU A 95 -1.87 3.38 11.17
C LEU A 95 -1.39 1.94 10.87
N ALA A 96 -0.37 1.46 11.58
CA ALA A 96 0.10 0.08 11.46
C ALA A 96 -0.88 -0.95 12.06
N GLN A 97 -1.85 -0.51 12.85
CA GLN A 97 -2.87 -1.35 13.51
C GLN A 97 -4.22 -1.29 12.79
N LEU A 98 -4.40 -0.34 11.87
CA LEU A 98 -5.64 -0.17 11.13
C LEU A 98 -5.90 -1.38 10.22
N ASP A 99 -7.12 -1.90 10.23
CA ASP A 99 -7.54 -2.96 9.33
C ASP A 99 -8.58 -2.46 8.32
N LEU A 100 -8.09 -1.92 7.20
CA LEU A 100 -8.96 -1.45 6.10
C LEU A 100 -9.77 -2.57 5.43
N ARG A 101 -9.58 -3.84 5.76
CA ARG A 101 -10.49 -4.89 5.27
C ARG A 101 -11.87 -4.77 5.88
N GLN A 102 -11.99 -4.19 7.08
CA GLN A 102 -13.24 -4.12 7.84
C GLN A 102 -14.27 -3.15 7.24
N ILE A 103 -13.84 -2.22 6.39
CA ILE A 103 -14.75 -1.31 5.68
C ILE A 103 -15.33 -1.93 4.39
N TYR A 104 -15.00 -3.18 4.08
CA TYR A 104 -15.50 -3.93 2.94
C TYR A 104 -16.18 -5.22 3.39
N PRO A 105 -17.24 -5.67 2.69
CA PRO A 105 -17.75 -7.03 2.82
C PRO A 105 -16.65 -8.05 2.52
N ALA A 106 -16.64 -9.15 3.29
CA ALA A 106 -15.60 -10.16 3.20
C ALA A 106 -15.60 -10.87 1.83
N ASP A 107 -16.77 -11.11 1.26
CA ASP A 107 -16.95 -11.70 -0.08
C ASP A 107 -16.45 -10.76 -1.18
N LEU A 108 -16.74 -9.46 -1.07
CA LEU A 108 -16.24 -8.44 -1.99
C LEU A 108 -14.71 -8.41 -1.98
N ILE A 109 -14.07 -8.30 -0.82
CA ILE A 109 -12.61 -8.18 -0.74
C ILE A 109 -11.87 -9.45 -1.17
N GLN A 110 -12.53 -10.61 -1.07
CA GLN A 110 -11.99 -11.90 -1.53
C GLN A 110 -12.25 -12.18 -3.01
N SER A 111 -13.05 -11.36 -3.70
CA SER A 111 -13.41 -11.55 -5.10
C SER A 111 -12.24 -11.31 -6.07
N GLU A 112 -12.29 -11.94 -7.23
CA GLU A 112 -11.35 -11.67 -8.33
C GLU A 112 -11.48 -10.22 -8.84
N LEU A 113 -12.65 -9.61 -8.72
CA LEU A 113 -12.87 -8.22 -9.09
C LEU A 113 -12.06 -7.28 -8.19
N ALA A 114 -12.11 -7.46 -6.86
CA ALA A 114 -11.35 -6.65 -5.91
C ALA A 114 -9.83 -6.78 -6.10
N ARG A 115 -9.35 -7.94 -6.59
CA ARG A 115 -7.93 -8.13 -6.94
C ARG A 115 -7.51 -7.33 -8.17
N ARG A 116 -8.43 -7.08 -9.10
CA ARG A 116 -8.15 -6.48 -10.42
C ARG A 116 -8.39 -4.98 -10.48
N VAL A 117 -9.42 -4.49 -9.80
CA VAL A 117 -9.82 -3.08 -9.82
C VAL A 117 -10.08 -2.57 -8.40
N PRO A 118 -9.77 -1.30 -8.11
CA PRO A 118 -10.19 -0.66 -6.87
C PRO A 118 -11.71 -0.56 -6.79
N LEU A 119 -12.29 -1.16 -5.76
CA LEU A 119 -13.71 -1.04 -5.44
C LEU A 119 -13.90 -0.05 -4.28
N LEU A 120 -14.99 0.69 -4.33
CA LEU A 120 -15.42 1.54 -3.22
C LEU A 120 -16.04 0.66 -2.11
N PRO A 121 -15.95 1.07 -0.84
CA PRO A 121 -16.70 0.42 0.21
C PRO A 121 -18.20 0.55 -0.10
N VAL A 122 -18.96 -0.52 0.13
CA VAL A 122 -20.42 -0.41 0.06
C VAL A 122 -20.89 0.45 1.22
N GLN A 123 -21.59 1.54 0.91
CA GLN A 123 -22.31 2.29 1.93
C GLN A 123 -23.43 1.37 2.43
N THR A 124 -23.45 1.08 3.73
CA THR A 124 -24.71 0.70 4.35
C THR A 124 -25.61 1.93 4.26
N GLU A 125 -26.72 1.83 3.51
CA GLU A 125 -27.77 2.85 3.60
C GLU A 125 -28.17 3.02 5.07
N PRO A 126 -28.40 4.26 5.53
CA PRO A 126 -28.81 4.54 6.92
C PRO A 126 -30.17 3.92 7.28
#